data_AF-A0A3B9Y043-F1
#
_entry.id   AF-A0A3B9Y043-F1
#
_cell.length_a   1.000
_cell.length_b   1.000
_cell.length_c   1.000
_cell.angle_alpha   90.00
_cell.angle_beta   90.00
_cell.angle_gamma   90.00
#
_symmetry.space_group_name_H-M   'P 1'
#
loop_
_entity.id
_entity.type
_entity.pdbx_description
1 polymer ?
#
loop_
_entity_poly.entity_id
_entity_poly.type
_entity_poly.pdbx_seq_one_letter_code
_entity_poly.pdbx_strand_id
1 'polypeptide(L)'
;MARRQAQPPEKSDSTTQWFRLTSGFVGGMLLGLAGLWLAWLLLHQFAGSAIPAPPVIGSFPINPPVAQITPLAAEGITLGHPGQTPTLSQQQALFIASQLEPGAASKAKTPSAQYVLLNYPNKGTLPAHPDYHDVPVWMILYQGIPLQHADASVDPTPIPRSSYDLYVFLDANSGKELLTIQV
;
A
#
# COMPACT_ATOMS: atom_id res chain seq x y z
N MET A 1 46.40 57.01 -55.03
CA MET A 1 46.63 57.21 -53.58
C MET A 1 46.22 55.94 -52.83
N ALA A 2 47.18 55.37 -52.10
CA ALA A 2 47.13 54.39 -51.00
C ALA A 2 45.93 53.43 -50.83
N ARG A 3 46.19 52.10 -50.82
CA ARG A 3 46.47 51.34 -49.57
C ARG A 3 46.87 49.89 -49.87
N ARG A 4 48.05 49.48 -49.36
CA ARG A 4 48.39 48.08 -49.06
C ARG A 4 47.62 47.64 -47.81
N GLN A 5 47.04 46.45 -47.81
CA GLN A 5 46.73 45.67 -46.59
C GLN A 5 46.94 44.19 -46.98
N ALA A 6 48.08 43.60 -46.66
CA ALA A 6 48.40 42.96 -45.38
C ALA A 6 47.51 41.72 -45.13
N GLN A 7 48.04 40.56 -45.52
CA GLN A 7 47.50 39.26 -45.11
C GLN A 7 47.71 39.09 -43.59
N PRO A 8 46.66 38.76 -42.81
CA PRO A 8 46.78 38.60 -41.38
C PRO A 8 47.43 37.26 -40.99
N PRO A 9 48.04 37.19 -39.79
CA PRO A 9 48.93 36.11 -39.36
C PRO A 9 48.20 34.81 -38.98
N GLU A 10 48.90 33.71 -39.21
CA GLU A 10 48.65 32.35 -38.74
C GLU A 10 48.40 32.36 -37.22
N LYS A 11 47.15 32.11 -36.81
CA LYS A 11 46.73 32.18 -35.41
C LYS A 11 46.74 30.79 -34.78
N SER A 12 47.91 30.46 -34.21
CA SER A 12 48.15 29.74 -32.96
C SER A 12 47.07 28.75 -32.46
N ASP A 13 47.37 27.45 -32.59
CA ASP A 13 46.70 26.30 -31.97
C ASP A 13 46.81 26.33 -30.43
N SER A 14 46.05 27.20 -29.78
CA SER A 14 46.09 27.36 -28.31
C SER A 14 44.77 27.01 -27.61
N THR A 15 43.71 26.74 -28.37
CA THR A 15 42.37 26.46 -27.83
C THR A 15 42.17 25.00 -27.45
N THR A 16 42.97 24.06 -27.96
CA THR A 16 42.67 22.62 -27.82
C THR A 16 43.23 21.99 -26.53
N GLN A 17 44.24 22.61 -25.90
CA GLN A 17 44.83 22.07 -24.65
C GLN A 17 44.07 22.50 -23.38
N TRP A 18 43.41 23.66 -23.37
CA TRP A 18 42.74 24.16 -22.17
C TRP A 18 41.45 23.41 -21.83
N PHE A 19 40.76 22.85 -22.83
CA PHE A 19 39.55 22.05 -22.62
C PHE A 19 39.80 20.65 -22.04
N ARG A 20 41.05 20.16 -22.09
CA ARG A 20 41.38 18.81 -21.60
C ARG A 20 41.71 18.76 -20.11
N LEU A 21 42.04 19.89 -19.49
CA LEU A 21 42.36 19.97 -18.06
C LEU A 21 41.12 20.28 -17.20
N THR A 22 40.10 20.93 -17.77
CA THR A 22 38.90 21.34 -17.04
C THR A 22 37.81 20.26 -16.99
N SER A 23 37.80 19.30 -17.92
CA SER A 23 36.78 18.25 -17.97
C SER A 23 36.89 17.23 -16.82
N GLY A 24 38.10 16.94 -16.34
CA GLY A 24 38.32 16.00 -15.24
C GLY A 24 37.82 16.53 -13.89
N PHE A 25 37.99 17.83 -13.64
CA PHE A 25 37.56 18.46 -12.38
C PHE A 25 36.04 18.52 -12.28
N VAL A 26 35.36 18.86 -13.38
CA VAL A 26 33.89 18.86 -13.44
C VAL A 26 33.32 17.46 -13.25
N GLY A 27 33.95 16.43 -13.86
CA GLY A 27 33.56 15.04 -13.66
C GLY A 27 33.70 14.56 -12.22
N GLY A 28 34.83 14.87 -11.56
CA GLY A 28 35.06 14.52 -10.16
C GLY A 28 34.09 15.22 -9.20
N MET A 29 33.77 16.48 -9.47
CA MET A 29 32.83 17.25 -8.66
C MET A 29 31.39 16.71 -8.78
N LEU A 30 30.98 16.30 -9.99
CA LEU A 30 29.70 15.62 -10.22
C LEU A 30 29.63 14.26 -9.52
N LEU A 31 30.71 13.47 -9.59
CA LEU A 31 30.76 12.16 -8.91
C LEU A 31 30.71 12.30 -7.38
N GLY A 32 31.45 13.26 -6.84
CA GLY A 32 31.44 13.54 -5.40
C GLY A 32 30.08 13.98 -4.89
N LEU A 33 29.41 14.87 -5.64
CA LEU A 33 28.07 15.34 -5.30
C LEU A 33 27.03 14.21 -5.41
N ALA A 34 27.13 13.36 -6.44
CA ALA A 34 26.27 12.19 -6.60
C ALA A 34 26.47 11.17 -5.47
N GLY A 35 27.72 10.89 -5.09
CA GLY A 35 28.04 9.98 -3.98
C GLY A 35 27.54 10.50 -2.64
N LEU A 36 27.73 11.80 -2.37
CA LEU A 36 27.23 12.43 -1.15
C LEU A 36 25.70 12.43 -1.11
N TRP A 37 25.04 12.67 -2.24
CA TRP A 37 23.58 12.64 -2.36
C TRP A 37 23.02 11.21 -2.19
N LEU A 38 23.70 10.20 -2.74
CA LEU A 38 23.33 8.80 -2.55
C LEU A 38 23.51 8.36 -1.10
N ALA A 39 24.63 8.73 -0.46
CA ALA A 39 24.88 8.45 0.95
C ALA A 39 23.85 9.14 1.85
N TRP A 40 23.48 10.39 1.54
CA TRP A 40 22.43 11.13 2.24
C TRP A 40 21.08 10.44 2.10
N LEU A 41 20.70 10.02 0.89
CA LEU A 41 19.48 9.25 0.66
C LEU A 41 19.46 7.98 1.47
N LEU A 42 20.51 7.16 1.38
CA LEU A 42 20.64 5.90 2.10
C LEU A 42 20.49 6.11 3.61
N LEU A 43 21.09 7.17 4.18
CA LEU A 43 20.94 7.50 5.60
C LEU A 43 19.50 7.92 5.98
N HIS A 44 18.81 8.63 5.08
CA HIS A 44 17.42 9.06 5.28
C HIS A 44 16.38 7.95 5.02
N GLN A 45 16.77 6.80 4.44
CA GLN A 45 15.84 5.65 4.30
C GLN A 45 15.75 4.84 5.61
N PHE A 46 16.81 4.86 6.43
CA PHE A 46 16.86 4.14 7.71
C PHE A 46 16.50 5.02 8.92
N ALA A 47 16.59 6.35 8.79
CA ALA A 47 16.10 7.31 9.78
C ALA A 47 14.75 7.87 9.34
N GLY A 48 13.66 7.20 9.73
CA GLY A 48 12.30 7.54 9.34
C GLY A 48 12.00 9.04 9.49
N SER A 49 11.60 9.66 8.38
CA SER A 49 10.87 10.92 8.37
C SER A 49 10.05 10.96 7.09
N ALA A 50 8.73 11.06 7.29
CA ALA A 50 7.72 11.15 6.27
C ALA A 50 8.06 12.21 5.22
N ILE A 51 8.40 11.77 4.01
CA ILE A 51 8.40 12.64 2.84
C ILE A 51 6.97 12.61 2.29
N PRO A 52 6.26 13.75 2.21
CA PRO A 52 5.01 13.82 1.47
C PRO A 52 5.35 13.53 0.01
N ALA A 53 4.86 12.40 -0.51
CA ALA A 53 5.01 12.09 -1.91
C ALA A 53 4.36 13.20 -2.76
N PRO A 54 4.97 13.63 -3.87
CA PRO A 54 4.32 14.53 -4.82
C PRO A 54 3.00 13.90 -5.29
N PRO A 55 1.97 14.70 -5.64
CA PRO A 55 0.66 14.16 -6.00
C PRO A 55 0.82 13.32 -7.26
N VAL A 56 0.86 12.01 -7.09
CA VAL A 56 0.62 11.06 -8.17
C VAL A 56 -0.85 11.27 -8.53
N ILE A 57 -1.09 11.94 -9.66
CA ILE A 57 -2.39 11.90 -10.34
C ILE A 57 -2.56 10.46 -10.81
N GLY A 58 -3.12 9.65 -9.91
CA GLY A 58 -3.18 8.21 -10.03
C GLY A 58 -3.78 7.64 -8.77
N SER A 59 -5.07 7.94 -8.58
CA SER A 59 -6.04 7.12 -7.85
C SER A 59 -5.47 6.28 -6.68
N PHE A 60 -5.20 6.94 -5.56
CA PHE A 60 -5.27 6.28 -4.25
C PHE A 60 -6.51 6.81 -3.54
N PRO A 61 -7.32 5.91 -2.95
CA PRO A 61 -8.49 6.35 -2.21
C PRO A 61 -8.00 7.25 -1.08
N ILE A 62 -8.46 8.51 -1.10
CA ILE A 62 -8.75 9.24 0.13
C ILE A 62 -9.36 8.20 1.05
N ASN A 63 -8.76 7.91 2.22
CA ASN A 63 -9.37 7.03 3.23
C ASN A 63 -10.84 7.44 3.26
N PRO A 64 -11.73 6.65 2.64
CA PRO A 64 -13.10 7.10 2.54
C PRO A 64 -13.56 7.19 3.99
N PRO A 65 -14.45 8.12 4.34
CA PRO A 65 -15.15 8.00 5.61
C PRO A 65 -15.58 6.53 5.68
N VAL A 66 -15.12 5.81 6.71
CA VAL A 66 -15.37 4.37 6.89
C VAL A 66 -16.85 4.18 6.70
N ALA A 67 -17.22 3.81 5.47
CA ALA A 67 -18.59 3.79 5.06
C ALA A 67 -19.12 2.55 5.73
N GLN A 68 -20.07 2.74 6.64
CA GLN A 68 -20.69 1.64 7.34
C GLN A 68 -21.13 0.61 6.29
N ILE A 69 -20.51 -0.57 6.35
CA ILE A 69 -20.72 -1.60 5.33
C ILE A 69 -22.07 -2.23 5.65
N THR A 70 -23.06 -2.03 4.78
CA THR A 70 -24.45 -2.43 4.99
C THR A 70 -24.61 -3.87 5.53
N PRO A 71 -23.91 -4.89 4.98
CA PRO A 71 -23.98 -6.22 5.57
C PRO A 71 -23.44 -6.35 6.99
N LEU A 72 -22.35 -5.64 7.35
CA LEU A 72 -21.82 -5.65 8.72
C LEU A 72 -22.77 -4.94 9.67
N ALA A 73 -23.41 -3.86 9.21
CA ALA A 73 -24.41 -3.13 9.99
C ALA A 73 -25.66 -3.98 10.28
N ALA A 74 -26.05 -4.86 9.36
CA ALA A 74 -27.15 -5.80 9.57
C ALA A 74 -26.85 -6.80 10.70
N GLU A 75 -25.59 -7.22 10.83
CA GLU A 75 -25.11 -8.02 11.98
C GLU A 75 -25.01 -7.20 13.28
N GLY A 76 -25.09 -5.86 13.18
CA GLY A 76 -24.94 -4.93 14.30
C GLY A 76 -23.49 -4.57 14.60
N ILE A 77 -22.60 -4.75 13.62
CA ILE A 77 -21.21 -4.32 13.70
C ILE A 77 -21.12 -2.91 13.16
N THR A 78 -20.49 -2.04 13.94
CA THR A 78 -20.19 -0.68 13.53
C THR A 78 -18.69 -0.46 13.50
N LEU A 79 -18.25 0.33 12.52
CA LEU A 79 -16.85 0.60 12.27
C LEU A 79 -16.59 2.09 12.52
N GLY A 80 -15.68 2.37 13.46
CA GLY A 80 -15.23 3.71 13.79
C GLY A 80 -13.92 4.08 13.08
N HIS A 81 -13.55 5.35 13.18
CA HIS A 81 -12.29 5.86 12.66
C HIS A 81 -11.21 5.86 13.76
N PRO A 82 -10.09 5.16 13.54
CA PRO A 82 -9.00 5.16 14.51
C PRO A 82 -8.14 6.42 14.36
N GLY A 83 -7.84 7.08 15.47
CA GLY A 83 -6.93 8.23 15.52
C GLY A 83 -5.46 7.88 15.77
N GLN A 84 -5.17 6.62 16.13
CA GLN A 84 -3.83 6.14 16.48
C GLN A 84 -3.25 5.27 15.37
N THR A 85 -1.94 5.29 15.16
CA THR A 85 -1.30 4.40 14.18
C THR A 85 -1.27 2.95 14.65
N PRO A 86 -1.64 1.97 13.80
CA PRO A 86 -1.58 0.56 14.18
C PRO A 86 -0.13 0.09 14.34
N THR A 87 0.09 -0.87 15.24
CA THR A 87 1.41 -1.49 15.41
C THR A 87 1.76 -2.39 14.22
N LEU A 88 0.77 -3.14 13.70
CA LEU A 88 0.94 -3.96 12.50
C LEU A 88 0.73 -3.12 11.23
N SER A 89 1.57 -3.38 10.22
CA SER A 89 1.37 -2.79 8.90
C SER A 89 0.23 -3.47 8.15
N GLN A 90 -0.36 -2.76 7.18
CA GLN A 90 -1.42 -3.30 6.31
C GLN A 90 -0.99 -4.59 5.61
N GLN A 91 0.26 -4.65 5.15
CA GLN A 91 0.81 -5.81 4.45
C GLN A 91 0.99 -7.01 5.40
N GLN A 92 1.41 -6.76 6.65
CA GLN A 92 1.51 -7.80 7.67
C GLN A 92 0.13 -8.35 8.03
N ALA A 93 -0.88 -7.50 8.19
CA ALA A 93 -2.24 -7.93 8.48
C ALA A 93 -2.82 -8.78 7.34
N LEU A 94 -2.62 -8.39 6.08
CA LEU A 94 -3.02 -9.19 4.92
C LEU A 94 -2.33 -10.55 4.87
N PHE A 95 -1.03 -10.59 5.17
CA PHE A 95 -0.27 -11.83 5.20
C PHE A 95 -0.78 -12.77 6.29
N ILE A 96 -1.02 -12.27 7.51
CA ILE A 96 -1.58 -13.06 8.60
C ILE A 96 -2.98 -13.58 8.23
N ALA A 97 -3.85 -12.71 7.71
CA ALA A 97 -5.18 -13.10 7.26
C ALA A 97 -5.13 -14.19 6.17
N SER A 98 -4.16 -14.13 5.26
CA SER A 98 -3.99 -15.16 4.22
C SER A 98 -3.55 -16.53 4.76
N GLN A 99 -2.89 -16.56 5.92
CA GLN A 99 -2.54 -17.81 6.60
C GLN A 99 -3.71 -18.39 7.36
N LEU A 100 -4.56 -17.55 7.94
CA LEU A 100 -5.77 -17.97 8.64
C LEU A 100 -6.82 -18.49 7.66
N GLU A 101 -7.02 -17.77 6.55
CA GLU A 101 -8.03 -18.08 5.54
C GLU A 101 -7.39 -18.32 4.16
N PRO A 102 -6.60 -19.39 3.98
CA PRO A 102 -5.89 -19.66 2.73
C PRO A 102 -6.84 -19.95 1.57
N GLY A 103 -8.02 -20.53 1.86
CA GLY A 103 -9.07 -20.79 0.89
C GLY A 103 -9.69 -19.51 0.33
N ALA A 104 -9.95 -18.52 1.20
CA ALA A 104 -10.44 -17.22 0.78
C ALA A 104 -9.36 -16.43 0.04
N ALA A 105 -8.14 -16.39 0.58
CA ALA A 105 -7.04 -15.62 0.02
C ALA A 105 -6.63 -16.08 -1.38
N SER A 106 -6.69 -17.39 -1.67
CA SER A 106 -6.35 -17.93 -2.99
C SER A 106 -7.44 -17.75 -4.05
N LYS A 107 -8.71 -17.56 -3.63
CA LYS A 107 -9.87 -17.54 -4.52
C LYS A 107 -10.56 -16.18 -4.64
N ALA A 108 -10.28 -15.26 -3.71
CA ALA A 108 -10.84 -13.92 -3.75
C ALA A 108 -10.29 -13.13 -4.95
N LYS A 109 -11.11 -12.24 -5.50
CA LYS A 109 -10.69 -11.37 -6.62
C LYS A 109 -9.68 -10.32 -6.17
N THR A 110 -10.01 -9.64 -5.08
CA THR A 110 -9.20 -8.53 -4.56
C THR A 110 -9.24 -8.55 -3.03
N PRO A 111 -8.17 -9.00 -2.35
CA PRO A 111 -8.05 -8.82 -0.91
C PRO A 111 -7.73 -7.35 -0.61
N SER A 112 -8.40 -6.79 0.39
CA SER A 112 -8.11 -5.44 0.88
C SER A 112 -8.07 -5.43 2.40
N ALA A 113 -7.28 -4.54 2.99
CA ALA A 113 -7.20 -4.36 4.43
C ALA A 113 -7.40 -2.90 4.79
N GLN A 114 -8.25 -2.65 5.78
CA GLN A 114 -8.57 -1.32 6.29
C GLN A 114 -8.40 -1.32 7.80
N TYR A 115 -7.83 -0.26 8.33
CA TYR A 115 -7.64 -0.10 9.77
C TYR A 115 -8.81 0.69 10.35
N VAL A 116 -9.54 0.06 11.27
CA VAL A 116 -10.84 0.54 11.78
C VAL A 116 -10.98 0.26 13.28
N LEU A 117 -11.88 0.97 13.94
CA LEU A 117 -12.31 0.63 15.30
C LEU A 117 -13.54 -0.27 15.24
N LEU A 118 -13.44 -1.48 15.80
CA LEU A 118 -14.53 -2.44 15.87
C LEU A 118 -15.41 -2.18 17.08
N ASN A 119 -16.69 -2.01 16.82
CA ASN A 119 -17.75 -1.99 17.81
C ASN A 119 -18.73 -3.12 17.50
N TYR A 120 -18.81 -4.10 18.39
CA TYR A 120 -19.72 -5.23 18.24
C TYR A 120 -20.15 -5.77 19.61
N PRO A 121 -21.34 -5.41 20.10
CA PRO A 121 -21.85 -5.89 21.37
C PRO A 121 -22.23 -7.37 21.26
N ASN A 122 -21.90 -8.15 22.28
CA ASN A 122 -22.26 -9.53 22.45
C ASN A 122 -23.78 -9.65 22.60
N LYS A 123 -24.41 -10.21 21.56
CA LYS A 123 -25.86 -10.45 21.54
C LYS A 123 -26.26 -11.80 22.11
N GLY A 124 -25.32 -12.60 22.63
CA GLY A 124 -25.57 -13.96 23.12
C GLY A 124 -25.96 -14.97 22.03
N THR A 125 -25.89 -14.58 20.76
CA THR A 125 -26.14 -15.44 19.59
C THR A 125 -24.84 -16.04 19.08
N LEU A 126 -24.88 -17.27 18.57
CA LEU A 126 -23.69 -17.91 18.00
C LEU A 126 -23.29 -17.25 16.66
N PRO A 127 -21.98 -17.10 16.36
CA PRO A 127 -20.83 -17.44 17.21
C PRO A 127 -20.65 -16.44 18.36
N ALA A 128 -20.49 -16.96 19.58
CA ALA A 128 -20.29 -16.12 20.76
C ALA A 128 -18.93 -15.42 20.69
N HIS A 129 -18.94 -14.10 20.84
CA HIS A 129 -17.77 -13.25 20.90
C HIS A 129 -17.84 -12.36 22.15
N PRO A 130 -16.69 -11.90 22.70
CA PRO A 130 -16.74 -10.90 23.76
C PRO A 130 -17.32 -9.58 23.23
N ASP A 131 -17.78 -8.72 24.15
CA ASP A 131 -18.16 -7.35 23.82
C ASP A 131 -16.95 -6.58 23.30
N TYR A 132 -17.05 -6.08 22.06
CA TYR A 132 -16.03 -5.23 21.46
C TYR A 132 -16.51 -3.78 21.44
N HIS A 133 -15.72 -2.88 22.03
CA HIS A 133 -15.98 -1.44 22.06
C HIS A 133 -14.72 -0.68 21.69
N ASP A 134 -14.77 0.04 20.56
CA ASP A 134 -13.67 0.81 19.98
C ASP A 134 -12.34 0.05 19.92
N VAL A 135 -12.40 -1.23 19.56
CA VAL A 135 -11.21 -2.09 19.51
C VAL A 135 -10.46 -1.83 18.20
N PRO A 136 -9.17 -1.46 18.23
CA PRO A 136 -8.40 -1.21 17.01
C PRO A 136 -8.13 -2.53 16.28
N VAL A 137 -8.65 -2.63 15.05
CA VAL A 137 -8.53 -3.85 14.24
C VAL A 137 -8.13 -3.54 12.81
N TRP A 138 -7.45 -4.50 12.20
CA TRP A 138 -7.40 -4.62 10.76
C TRP A 138 -8.63 -5.41 10.29
N MET A 139 -9.47 -4.78 9.48
CA MET A 139 -10.55 -5.44 8.75
C MET A 139 -10.02 -5.83 7.36
N ILE A 140 -9.95 -7.12 7.11
CA ILE A 140 -9.56 -7.70 5.82
C ILE A 140 -10.82 -8.15 5.11
N LEU A 141 -10.98 -7.73 3.86
CA LEU A 141 -12.11 -8.06 3.01
C LEU A 141 -11.62 -8.87 1.81
N TYR A 142 -12.14 -10.08 1.69
CA TYR A 142 -11.99 -10.97 0.55
C TYR A 142 -13.30 -10.98 -0.25
N GLN A 143 -13.31 -10.32 -1.41
CA GLN A 143 -14.51 -10.23 -2.25
C GLN A 143 -14.59 -11.32 -3.31
N GLY A 144 -15.82 -11.77 -3.56
CA GLY A 144 -16.16 -12.60 -4.70
C GLY A 144 -15.53 -13.98 -4.67
N ILE A 145 -15.47 -14.60 -3.49
CA ILE A 145 -14.97 -15.97 -3.34
C ILE A 145 -16.02 -16.91 -3.94
N PRO A 146 -15.68 -17.73 -4.95
CA PRO A 146 -16.62 -18.65 -5.57
C PRO A 146 -17.08 -19.71 -4.57
N LEU A 147 -18.40 -19.88 -4.47
CA LEU A 147 -18.99 -21.02 -3.78
C LEU A 147 -18.69 -22.27 -4.60
N GLN A 148 -18.12 -23.28 -3.96
CA GLN A 148 -17.85 -24.55 -4.64
C GLN A 148 -19.19 -25.17 -5.02
N HIS A 149 -19.44 -25.25 -6.34
CA HIS A 149 -20.68 -25.82 -6.86
C HIS A 149 -20.84 -27.25 -6.32
N ALA A 150 -22.00 -27.55 -5.72
CA ALA A 150 -22.43 -28.93 -5.65
C ALA A 150 -22.51 -29.43 -7.10
N ASP A 151 -21.93 -30.59 -7.36
CA ASP A 151 -21.97 -31.19 -8.68
C ASP A 151 -23.44 -31.27 -9.12
N ALA A 152 -23.80 -30.64 -10.24
CA ALA A 152 -25.19 -30.52 -10.69
C ALA A 152 -25.82 -31.89 -10.99
N SER A 153 -24.99 -32.93 -11.07
CA SER A 153 -25.38 -34.34 -11.15
C SER A 153 -25.89 -34.93 -9.83
N VAL A 154 -25.58 -34.32 -8.68
CA VAL A 154 -25.92 -34.78 -7.32
C VAL A 154 -27.00 -33.91 -6.68
N ASP A 155 -27.02 -32.60 -6.95
CA ASP A 155 -28.06 -31.69 -6.48
C ASP A 155 -28.48 -30.72 -7.61
N PRO A 156 -29.68 -30.89 -8.19
CA PRO A 156 -30.18 -30.05 -9.28
C PRO A 156 -30.69 -28.68 -8.81
N THR A 157 -30.62 -28.36 -7.51
CA THR A 157 -31.14 -27.08 -6.99
C THR A 157 -30.20 -25.92 -7.37
N PRO A 158 -30.64 -24.94 -8.17
CA PRO A 158 -29.80 -23.79 -8.50
C PRO A 158 -29.52 -22.98 -7.25
N ILE A 159 -28.27 -22.92 -6.81
CA ILE A 159 -27.88 -22.06 -5.69
C ILE A 159 -27.97 -20.60 -6.18
N PRO A 160 -28.80 -19.74 -5.56
CA PRO A 160 -29.05 -18.38 -6.05
C PRO A 160 -27.84 -17.44 -5.94
N ARG A 161 -26.80 -17.83 -5.19
CA ARG A 161 -25.52 -17.11 -5.10
C ARG A 161 -24.38 -18.02 -5.55
N SER A 162 -23.53 -17.53 -6.43
CA SER A 162 -22.33 -18.22 -6.93
C SER A 162 -21.04 -17.78 -6.23
N SER A 163 -21.11 -16.74 -5.40
CA SER A 163 -19.99 -16.22 -4.64
C SER A 163 -20.43 -15.62 -3.31
N TYR A 164 -19.49 -15.50 -2.38
CA TYR A 164 -19.65 -14.83 -1.09
C TYR A 164 -18.49 -13.87 -0.81
N ASP A 165 -18.69 -12.95 0.13
CA ASP A 165 -17.66 -12.07 0.64
C ASP A 165 -17.28 -12.50 2.07
N LEU A 166 -15.99 -12.43 2.41
CA LEU A 166 -15.49 -12.77 3.74
C LEU A 166 -14.79 -11.57 4.38
N TYR A 167 -15.19 -11.26 5.60
CA TYR A 167 -14.62 -10.21 6.44
C TYR A 167 -13.89 -10.86 7.61
N VAL A 168 -12.58 -10.61 7.72
CA VAL A 168 -11.74 -11.10 8.81
C VAL A 168 -11.25 -9.90 9.61
N PHE A 169 -11.49 -9.92 10.92
CA PHE A 169 -11.06 -8.89 11.84
C PHE A 169 -9.89 -9.41 12.68
N LEU A 170 -8.73 -8.78 12.50
CA LEU A 170 -7.53 -9.07 13.26
C LEU A 170 -7.25 -7.93 14.23
N ASP A 171 -6.84 -8.25 15.45
CA ASP A 171 -6.33 -7.26 16.39
C ASP A 171 -5.14 -6.50 15.77
N ALA A 172 -5.20 -5.17 15.79
CA ALA A 172 -4.22 -4.34 15.07
C ALA A 172 -2.81 -4.36 15.69
N ASN A 173 -2.66 -4.93 16.89
CA ASN A 173 -1.40 -4.97 17.63
C ASN A 173 -0.74 -6.35 17.60
N SER A 174 -1.53 -7.40 17.78
CA SER A 174 -1.08 -8.79 17.89
C SER A 174 -1.30 -9.60 16.62
N GLY A 175 -2.23 -9.19 15.76
CA GLY A 175 -2.64 -9.95 14.57
C GLY A 175 -3.50 -11.17 14.89
N LYS A 176 -3.95 -11.29 16.15
CA LYS A 176 -4.87 -12.35 16.58
C LYS A 176 -6.23 -12.15 15.92
N GLU A 177 -6.82 -13.24 15.41
CA GLU A 177 -8.20 -13.25 14.93
C GLU A 177 -9.18 -12.94 16.07
N LEU A 178 -10.06 -11.98 15.84
CA LEU A 178 -11.11 -11.59 16.77
C LEU A 178 -12.50 -12.00 16.29
N LEU A 179 -12.73 -11.91 14.98
CA LEU A 179 -14.03 -12.17 14.38
C LEU A 179 -13.86 -12.47 12.88
N THR A 180 -14.65 -13.40 12.38
CA THR A 180 -14.71 -13.74 10.95
C THR A 180 -16.17 -13.87 10.54
N ILE A 181 -16.55 -13.21 9.44
CA ILE A 181 -17.95 -13.09 9.00
C ILE A 181 -18.03 -13.34 7.51
N GLN A 182 -18.92 -14.25 7.15
CA GLN A 182 -19.24 -14.59 5.77
C GLN A 182 -20.59 -13.97 5.39
N VAL A 183 -20.66 -13.33 4.22
CA VAL A 183 -21.84 -12.61 3.71
C VAL A 183 -22.18 -13.03 2.28
#